data_AF-X1U4Q2-F1
#
_entry.id   AF-X1U4Q2-F1
#
_cell.length_a   1.000
_cell.length_b   1.000
_cell.length_c   1.000
_cell.angle_alpha   90.00
_cell.angle_beta   90.00
_cell.angle_gamma   90.00
#
_symmetry.space_group_name_H-M   'P 1'
#
loop_
_entity.id
_entity.type
_entity.pdbx_description
1 polymer ?
#
loop_
_entity_poly.entity_id
_entity_poly.type
_entity_poly.pdbx_seq_one_letter_code
_entity_poly.pdbx_strand_id
1 'polypeptide(L)'
;FVVASADYIKSFDGPLRTFSFTPVLMPVYEHINDDFGKVDRLNFAGKTYFLLYDTDIDLIFLTGGSKTNRYGMDFSRNITSNFEIHGELAFINDYEKRFINSDGTVFDKEYDATSYLLGLRYLTKSDTTYIFEYFHDATGFAESEMTDYFSFINKGYDTYLTSGDDSLLKEASNAAGGSYNRKNPMRDYLYLRVSQKEPFDILYFTPSLTGIFNINDGSFSIGPELLYTGVKNLELRLRTTFLIGDSYTEYGEKLNDFWIGLRVRYYF
;
A
#
# COMPACT_ATOMS: atom_id res chain seq x y z
N PHE A 1 19.55 11.37 -1.54
CA PHE A 1 19.31 11.70 -0.12
C PHE A 1 20.59 11.58 0.70
N VAL A 2 20.78 12.45 1.68
CA VAL A 2 21.88 12.44 2.67
C VAL A 2 21.31 12.13 4.05
N VAL A 3 21.83 11.10 4.71
CA VAL A 3 21.33 10.61 6.01
C VAL A 3 22.51 10.16 6.86
N ALA A 4 22.43 10.39 8.17
CA ALA A 4 23.33 9.80 9.15
C ALA A 4 22.56 8.81 10.02
N SER A 5 23.06 7.57 10.15
CA SER A 5 22.45 6.54 10.98
C SER A 5 23.52 5.80 11.78
N ALA A 6 23.09 5.16 12.86
CA ALA A 6 23.90 4.21 13.61
C ALA A 6 23.05 2.97 13.91
N ASP A 7 23.71 1.84 14.18
CA ASP A 7 23.01 0.60 14.53
C ASP A 7 23.57 0.06 15.85
N TYR A 8 22.67 -0.23 16.78
CA TYR A 8 22.99 -0.93 18.01
C TYR A 8 22.17 -2.21 18.09
N ILE A 9 22.84 -3.36 18.10
CA ILE A 9 22.22 -4.68 18.15
C ILE A 9 22.75 -5.43 19.37
N LYS A 10 21.84 -6.03 20.14
CA LYS A 10 22.19 -6.88 21.28
C LYS A 10 21.31 -8.12 21.34
N SER A 11 21.94 -9.26 21.57
CA SER A 11 21.27 -10.53 21.81
C SER A 11 21.27 -10.89 23.30
N PHE A 12 20.25 -11.64 23.73
CA PHE A 12 20.12 -12.11 25.10
C PHE A 12 19.57 -13.55 25.14
N ASP A 13 19.80 -14.24 26.26
CA ASP A 13 19.36 -15.63 26.47
C ASP A 13 17.93 -15.76 27.04
N GLY A 14 17.24 -14.63 27.25
CA GLY A 14 15.91 -14.57 27.87
C GLY A 14 14.75 -14.53 26.88
N PRO A 15 13.53 -14.18 27.35
CA PRO A 15 12.36 -14.03 26.50
C PRO A 15 12.53 -12.99 25.38
N LEU A 16 13.28 -11.93 25.64
CA LEU A 16 13.77 -11.00 24.63
C LEU A 16 15.08 -11.57 24.09
N ARG A 17 15.08 -12.08 22.86
CA ARG A 17 16.27 -12.68 22.25
C ARG A 17 17.13 -11.68 21.51
N THR A 18 16.53 -10.66 20.92
CA THR A 18 17.24 -9.64 20.15
C THR A 18 16.58 -8.29 20.36
N PHE A 19 17.41 -7.28 20.54
CA PHE A 19 17.04 -5.87 20.52
C PHE A 19 17.92 -5.18 19.48
N SER A 20 17.30 -4.40 18.60
CA SER A 20 18.02 -3.47 17.75
C SER A 20 17.45 -2.07 17.89
N PHE A 21 18.32 -1.06 17.86
CA PHE A 21 17.92 0.33 17.72
C PHE A 21 18.77 1.02 16.66
N THR A 22 18.08 1.63 15.70
CA THR A 22 18.65 2.35 14.57
C THR A 22 18.15 3.80 14.59
N PRO A 23 18.86 4.74 15.25
CA PRO A 23 18.56 6.16 15.12
C PRO A 23 19.01 6.69 13.75
N VAL A 24 18.26 7.66 13.23
CA VAL A 24 18.47 8.28 11.92
C VAL A 24 18.32 9.79 12.03
N LEU A 25 19.29 10.52 11.49
CA LEU A 25 19.26 11.97 11.31
C LEU A 25 19.20 12.28 9.81
N MET A 26 18.21 13.08 9.42
CA MET A 26 18.01 13.47 8.04
C MET A 26 17.88 15.00 7.95
N PRO A 27 18.97 15.72 7.61
CA PRO A 27 18.91 17.16 7.39
C PRO A 27 18.15 17.47 6.10
N VAL A 28 17.34 18.52 6.09
CA VAL A 28 16.61 19.02 4.93
C VAL A 28 16.90 20.51 4.82
N TYR A 29 17.82 20.85 3.93
CA TYR A 29 18.29 22.21 3.66
C TYR A 29 18.35 22.42 2.15
N GLU A 30 18.57 23.66 1.71
CA GLU A 30 18.82 23.95 0.31
C GLU A 30 19.90 23.02 -0.27
N HIS A 31 19.59 22.33 -1.38
CA HIS A 31 20.45 21.34 -2.04
C HIS A 31 20.72 20.04 -1.26
N ILE A 32 20.16 19.86 -0.06
CA ILE A 32 20.29 18.64 0.75
C ILE A 32 18.90 18.14 1.11
N ASN A 33 18.43 17.09 0.43
CA ASN A 33 17.09 16.51 0.65
C ASN A 33 15.96 17.55 0.55
N ASP A 34 16.11 18.59 -0.26
CA ASP A 34 15.13 19.67 -0.43
C ASP A 34 13.82 19.20 -1.09
N ASP A 35 13.83 18.02 -1.71
CA ASP A 35 12.65 17.30 -2.18
C ASP A 35 11.91 16.50 -1.09
N PHE A 36 12.51 16.33 0.10
CA PHE A 36 11.92 15.53 1.18
C PHE A 36 10.70 16.22 1.81
N GLY A 37 10.74 17.54 2.01
CA GLY A 37 9.71 18.26 2.77
C GLY A 37 10.06 19.73 2.99
N LYS A 38 9.51 20.35 4.03
CA LYS A 38 9.85 21.75 4.38
C LYS A 38 11.35 21.86 4.67
N VAL A 39 12.05 22.69 3.91
CA VAL A 39 13.48 23.00 4.07
C VAL A 39 13.76 23.74 5.39
N ASP A 40 15.04 23.82 5.75
CA ASP A 40 15.58 24.39 7.00
C ASP A 40 15.17 23.62 8.26
N ARG A 41 15.26 22.29 8.17
CA ARG A 41 14.83 21.36 9.22
C ARG A 41 15.81 20.22 9.39
N LEU A 42 15.90 19.69 10.61
CA LEU A 42 16.60 18.44 10.90
C LEU A 42 15.58 17.41 11.37
N ASN A 43 15.40 16.34 10.60
CA ASN A 43 14.52 15.25 10.98
C ASN A 43 15.24 14.21 11.81
N PHE A 44 14.51 13.66 12.76
CA PHE A 44 14.90 12.55 13.61
C PHE A 44 13.95 11.40 13.31
N ALA A 45 14.51 10.26 12.94
CA ALA A 45 13.77 9.02 12.80
C ALA A 45 14.47 7.92 13.61
N GLY A 46 13.73 6.85 13.86
CA GLY A 46 14.31 5.70 14.53
C GLY A 46 13.51 4.45 14.25
N LYS A 47 14.21 3.32 14.21
CA LYS A 47 13.62 1.98 14.20
C LYS A 47 14.11 1.23 15.44
N THR A 48 13.18 0.65 16.19
CA THR A 48 13.47 -0.27 17.30
C THR A 48 12.88 -1.62 16.97
N TYR A 49 13.70 -2.66 16.99
CA TYR A 49 13.28 -4.03 16.75
C TYR A 49 13.41 -4.85 18.03
N PHE A 50 12.45 -5.75 18.26
CA PHE A 50 12.45 -6.73 19.31
C PHE A 50 12.13 -8.11 18.74
N LEU A 51 12.92 -9.12 19.10
CA LEU A 51 12.51 -10.52 19.03
C LEU A 51 12.08 -10.97 20.43
N LEU A 52 10.79 -10.85 20.75
CA LEU A 52 10.24 -11.06 22.09
C LEU A 52 9.24 -12.22 22.07
N TYR A 53 9.46 -13.28 22.86
CA TYR A 53 8.61 -14.48 22.87
C TYR A 53 8.31 -15.05 21.47
N ASP A 54 9.35 -15.16 20.63
CA ASP A 54 9.24 -15.60 19.23
C ASP A 54 8.29 -14.74 18.38
N THR A 55 8.12 -13.47 18.78
CA THR A 55 7.37 -12.46 18.06
C THR A 55 8.35 -11.38 17.61
N ASP A 56 8.40 -11.16 16.30
CA ASP A 56 9.08 -10.01 15.71
C ASP A 56 8.20 -8.78 15.94
N ILE A 57 8.78 -7.71 16.49
CA ILE A 57 8.09 -6.44 16.72
C ILE A 57 9.01 -5.31 16.28
N ASP A 58 8.50 -4.44 15.43
CA ASP A 58 9.18 -3.23 14.99
C ASP A 58 8.39 -2.00 15.43
N LEU A 59 9.10 -0.98 15.91
CA LEU A 59 8.57 0.34 16.21
C LEU A 59 9.37 1.36 15.40
N ILE A 60 8.68 2.19 14.63
CA ILE A 60 9.29 3.23 13.81
C ILE A 60 8.68 4.60 14.11
N PHE A 61 9.49 5.65 14.02
CA PHE A 61 9.00 7.02 14.10
C PHE A 61 9.78 7.96 13.20
N LEU A 62 9.15 9.08 12.85
CA LEU A 62 9.74 10.21 12.13
C LEU A 62 9.20 11.52 12.73
N THR A 63 10.09 12.44 13.05
CA THR A 63 9.78 13.80 13.54
C THR A 63 10.84 14.81 13.08
N GLY A 64 10.66 16.10 13.39
CA GLY A 64 11.60 17.18 13.06
C GLY A 64 11.09 18.21 12.04
N GLY A 65 9.80 18.13 11.68
CA GLY A 65 9.06 19.25 11.09
C GLY A 65 9.23 19.48 9.59
N SER A 66 10.03 18.68 8.88
CA SER A 66 10.01 18.70 7.39
C SER A 66 8.75 18.05 6.84
N LYS A 67 8.28 17.01 7.54
CA LYS A 67 7.01 16.31 7.32
C LYS A 67 6.25 16.25 8.64
N THR A 68 4.97 15.93 8.54
CA THR A 68 4.14 15.60 9.70
C THR A 68 4.77 14.47 10.51
N ASN A 69 4.58 14.50 11.83
CA ASN A 69 5.07 13.44 12.70
C ASN A 69 4.36 12.12 12.38
N ARG A 70 5.11 11.03 12.36
CA ARG A 70 4.58 9.70 12.04
C ARG A 70 5.16 8.66 12.96
N TYR A 71 4.33 7.69 13.27
CA TYR A 71 4.65 6.57 14.13
C TYR A 71 4.15 5.31 13.46
N GLY A 72 4.90 4.23 13.57
CA GLY A 72 4.53 2.95 13.02
C GLY A 72 4.90 1.84 13.99
N MET A 73 4.13 0.77 13.93
CA MET A 73 4.41 -0.47 14.63
C MET A 73 4.03 -1.61 13.70
N ASP A 74 4.86 -2.65 13.65
CA ASP A 74 4.47 -3.92 13.06
C ASP A 74 4.86 -5.08 13.97
N PHE A 75 4.16 -6.20 13.81
CA PHE A 75 4.49 -7.44 14.48
C PHE A 75 4.23 -8.64 13.56
N SER A 76 4.98 -9.72 13.78
CA SER A 76 4.71 -11.02 13.17
C SER A 76 5.03 -12.14 14.14
N ARG A 77 4.17 -13.18 14.14
CA ARG A 77 4.34 -14.36 14.98
C ARG A 77 3.86 -15.61 14.29
N ASN A 78 4.72 -16.63 14.25
CA ASN A 78 4.32 -17.99 13.95
C ASN A 78 3.63 -18.60 15.18
N ILE A 79 2.32 -18.83 15.10
CA ILE A 79 1.54 -19.55 16.12
C ILE A 79 1.84 -21.05 16.05
N THR A 80 2.02 -21.55 14.83
CA THR A 80 2.57 -22.89 14.54
C THR A 80 3.57 -22.75 13.39
N SER A 81 4.30 -23.82 13.04
CA SER A 81 5.23 -23.79 11.89
C SER A 81 4.56 -23.40 10.56
N ASN A 82 3.24 -23.57 10.47
CA ASN A 82 2.47 -23.43 9.25
C ASN A 82 1.43 -22.31 9.34
N PHE A 83 1.32 -21.62 10.47
CA PHE A 83 0.29 -20.60 10.69
C PHE A 83 0.89 -19.38 11.39
N GLU A 84 0.79 -18.24 10.72
CA GLU A 84 1.33 -16.96 11.16
C GLU A 84 0.21 -15.93 11.26
N ILE A 85 0.33 -15.07 12.27
CA ILE A 85 -0.41 -13.83 12.40
C ILE A 85 0.57 -12.66 12.35
N HIS A 86 0.20 -11.61 11.64
CA HIS A 86 0.97 -10.37 11.59
C HIS A 86 0.03 -9.17 11.54
N GLY A 87 0.55 -8.00 11.87
CA GLY A 87 -0.21 -6.77 11.76
C GLY A 87 0.70 -5.55 11.74
N GLU A 88 0.16 -4.47 11.22
CA GLU A 88 0.81 -3.18 11.11
C GLU A 88 -0.13 -2.08 11.62
N LEU A 89 0.44 -1.02 12.19
CA LEU A 89 -0.25 0.18 12.64
C LEU A 89 0.60 1.38 12.20
N ALA A 90 -0.03 2.38 11.60
CA ALA A 90 0.58 3.63 11.24
C ALA A 90 -0.27 4.80 11.74
N PHE A 91 0.36 5.77 12.36
CA PHE A 91 -0.26 6.98 12.88
C PHE A 91 0.44 8.21 12.33
N ILE A 92 -0.32 9.13 11.76
CA ILE A 92 0.18 10.38 11.18
C ILE A 92 -0.59 11.54 11.84
N ASN A 93 0.15 12.43 12.51
CA ASN A 93 -0.44 13.64 13.09
C ASN A 93 -0.76 14.65 11.99
N ASP A 94 -1.83 15.41 12.19
CA ASP A 94 -2.13 16.61 11.39
C ASP A 94 -2.07 16.32 9.87
N TYR A 95 -2.62 15.18 9.46
CA TYR A 95 -2.65 14.77 8.07
C TYR A 95 -3.61 15.67 7.29
N GLU A 96 -3.06 16.44 6.35
CA GLU A 96 -3.82 17.29 5.44
C GLU A 96 -4.23 16.47 4.21
N LYS A 97 -5.54 16.32 4.00
CA LYS A 97 -6.12 15.70 2.80
C LYS A 97 -6.95 16.72 2.03
N ARG A 98 -6.78 16.73 0.71
CA ARG A 98 -7.58 17.52 -0.22
C ARG A 98 -8.78 16.73 -0.69
N PHE A 99 -9.94 17.40 -0.73
CA PHE A 99 -11.21 16.85 -1.15
C PHE A 99 -11.80 17.68 -2.28
N ILE A 100 -12.68 17.04 -3.05
CA ILE A 100 -13.52 17.70 -4.05
C ILE A 100 -14.96 17.22 -3.88
N ASN A 101 -15.89 18.17 -3.82
CA ASN A 101 -17.32 17.89 -3.82
C ASN A 101 -17.82 17.68 -5.25
N SER A 102 -19.00 17.07 -5.39
CA SER A 102 -19.68 16.88 -6.68
C SER A 102 -20.00 18.19 -7.44
N ASP A 103 -20.02 19.34 -6.75
CA ASP A 103 -20.18 20.65 -7.38
C ASP A 103 -18.88 21.24 -7.96
N GLY A 104 -17.73 20.64 -7.62
CA GLY A 104 -16.38 21.10 -7.98
C GLY A 104 -15.65 21.87 -6.88
N THR A 105 -16.29 22.13 -5.76
CA THR A 105 -15.66 22.84 -4.64
C THR A 105 -14.53 22.00 -4.04
N VAL A 106 -13.32 22.55 -4.07
CA VAL A 106 -12.12 21.94 -3.48
C VAL A 106 -11.88 22.53 -2.09
N PHE A 107 -11.60 21.66 -1.12
CA PHE A 107 -11.25 22.06 0.24
C PHE A 107 -10.25 21.09 0.87
N ASP A 108 -9.50 21.58 1.85
CA ASP A 108 -8.55 20.78 2.61
C ASP A 108 -9.09 20.51 4.02
N LYS A 109 -8.83 19.31 4.55
CA LYS A 109 -9.14 18.95 5.93
C LYS A 109 -7.90 18.38 6.60
N GLU A 110 -7.64 18.86 7.80
CA GLU A 110 -6.58 18.36 8.67
C GLU A 110 -7.19 17.43 9.72
N TYR A 111 -6.58 16.26 9.91
CA TYR A 111 -6.99 15.28 10.93
C TYR A 111 -5.87 14.29 11.24
N ASP A 112 -5.94 13.63 12.39
CA ASP A 112 -5.02 12.54 12.70
C ASP A 112 -5.43 11.25 11.97
N ALA A 113 -4.52 10.68 11.18
CA ALA A 113 -4.77 9.49 10.39
C ALA A 113 -4.19 8.24 11.07
N THR A 114 -5.04 7.24 11.33
CA THR A 114 -4.64 5.93 11.87
C THR A 114 -4.95 4.82 10.88
N SER A 115 -3.92 4.25 10.24
CA SER A 115 -4.03 3.13 9.31
C SER A 115 -3.58 1.85 9.99
N TYR A 116 -4.18 0.71 9.66
CA TYR A 116 -3.81 -0.58 10.26
C TYR A 116 -4.05 -1.75 9.32
N LEU A 117 -3.24 -2.79 9.48
CA LEU A 117 -3.33 -4.06 8.78
C LEU A 117 -3.39 -5.20 9.80
N LEU A 118 -4.24 -6.19 9.56
CA LEU A 118 -4.19 -7.46 10.27
C LEU A 118 -4.23 -8.59 9.26
N GLY A 119 -3.27 -9.50 9.35
CA GLY A 119 -3.05 -10.54 8.37
C GLY A 119 -2.79 -11.91 8.97
N LEU A 120 -3.16 -12.92 8.19
CA LEU A 120 -2.98 -14.33 8.46
C LEU A 120 -2.27 -14.98 7.28
N ARG A 121 -1.32 -15.85 7.56
CA ARG A 121 -0.70 -16.73 6.56
C ARG A 121 -0.79 -18.18 7.00
N TYR A 122 -1.25 -19.05 6.10
CA TYR A 122 -1.35 -20.49 6.34
C TYR A 122 -0.67 -21.29 5.22
N LEU A 123 0.20 -22.23 5.58
CA LEU A 123 0.87 -23.17 4.67
C LEU A 123 0.30 -24.58 4.87
N THR A 124 -0.30 -25.14 3.82
CA THR A 124 -0.82 -26.51 3.86
C THR A 124 0.30 -27.54 3.74
N LYS A 125 -0.03 -28.81 4.01
CA LYS A 125 0.89 -29.95 3.77
C LYS A 125 1.22 -30.17 2.29
N SER A 126 0.39 -29.67 1.38
CA SER A 126 0.60 -29.73 -0.05
C SER A 126 1.35 -28.51 -0.59
N ASP A 127 2.04 -27.76 0.27
CA ASP A 127 2.74 -26.52 -0.09
C ASP A 127 1.85 -25.45 -0.77
N THR A 128 0.57 -25.40 -0.37
CA THR A 128 -0.34 -24.31 -0.72
C THR A 128 -0.26 -23.23 0.33
N THR A 129 0.09 -22.02 -0.06
CA THR A 129 0.11 -20.85 0.82
C THR A 129 -1.16 -20.03 0.63
N TYR A 130 -1.84 -19.73 1.73
CA TYR A 130 -2.95 -18.80 1.83
C TYR A 130 -2.50 -17.57 2.61
N ILE A 131 -2.81 -16.39 2.10
CA ILE A 131 -2.63 -15.11 2.80
C ILE A 131 -3.97 -14.40 2.79
N PHE A 132 -4.44 -13.97 3.96
CA PHE A 132 -5.66 -13.20 4.14
C PHE A 132 -5.35 -11.99 4.99
N GLU A 133 -5.60 -10.78 4.49
CA GLU A 133 -5.32 -9.54 5.19
C GLU A 133 -6.53 -8.61 5.10
N TYR A 134 -6.81 -7.92 6.20
CA TYR A 134 -7.66 -6.74 6.23
C TYR A 134 -6.76 -5.51 6.37
N PHE A 135 -7.00 -4.48 5.55
CA PHE A 135 -6.25 -3.25 5.58
C PHE A 135 -7.20 -2.04 5.62
N HIS A 136 -6.96 -1.16 6.59
CA HIS A 136 -7.59 0.14 6.72
C HIS A 136 -6.55 1.25 6.49
N ASP A 137 -6.81 2.15 5.54
CA ASP A 137 -6.00 3.33 5.26
C ASP A 137 -6.77 4.62 5.54
N ALA A 138 -6.52 5.24 6.70
CA ALA A 138 -7.14 6.51 7.07
C ALA A 138 -6.73 7.69 6.18
N THR A 139 -5.70 7.55 5.35
CA THR A 139 -5.33 8.56 4.34
C THR A 139 -6.15 8.44 3.05
N GLY A 140 -6.91 7.34 2.89
CA GLY A 140 -7.78 7.08 1.76
C GLY A 140 -9.14 7.77 1.83
N PHE A 141 -9.91 7.58 0.76
CA PHE A 141 -11.23 8.19 0.59
C PHE A 141 -12.36 7.26 1.04
N ALA A 142 -13.37 7.84 1.67
CA ALA A 142 -14.65 7.17 1.90
C ALA A 142 -15.41 7.00 0.57
N GLU A 143 -16.39 6.10 0.55
CA GLU A 143 -17.24 5.86 -0.64
C GLU A 143 -17.89 7.14 -1.15
N SER A 144 -18.54 7.92 -0.27
CA SER A 144 -19.17 9.19 -0.66
C SER A 144 -18.18 10.19 -1.26
N GLU A 145 -16.96 10.25 -0.73
CA GLU A 145 -15.90 11.16 -1.20
C GLU A 145 -15.40 10.77 -2.60
N MET A 146 -15.35 9.46 -2.91
CA MET A 146 -15.04 8.97 -4.25
C MET A 146 -16.21 9.19 -5.21
N THR A 147 -17.44 8.93 -4.77
CA THR A 147 -18.65 9.16 -5.57
C THR A 147 -18.79 10.63 -5.96
N ASP A 148 -18.48 11.57 -5.06
CA ASP A 148 -18.45 13.00 -5.37
C ASP A 148 -17.43 13.32 -6.46
N TYR A 149 -16.23 12.73 -6.39
CA TYR A 149 -15.19 12.91 -7.41
C TYR A 149 -15.62 12.37 -8.78
N PHE A 150 -16.16 11.14 -8.84
CA PHE A 150 -16.67 10.55 -10.07
C PHE A 150 -17.83 11.36 -10.65
N SER A 151 -18.73 11.86 -9.80
CA SER A 151 -19.84 12.73 -10.20
C SER A 151 -19.33 14.03 -10.82
N PHE A 152 -18.27 14.62 -10.26
CA PHE A 152 -17.67 15.84 -10.81
C PHE A 152 -17.02 15.59 -12.19
N ILE A 153 -16.33 14.46 -12.37
CA ILE A 153 -15.80 14.06 -13.69
C ILE A 153 -16.93 13.90 -14.70
N ASN A 154 -18.00 13.20 -14.35
CA ASN A 154 -19.14 12.97 -15.25
C ASN A 154 -19.80 14.30 -15.66
N LYS A 155 -20.00 15.23 -14.72
CA LYS A 155 -20.48 16.58 -15.02
C LYS A 155 -19.55 17.34 -15.98
N GLY A 156 -18.24 17.22 -15.78
CA GLY A 156 -17.24 17.81 -16.67
C GLY A 156 -17.30 17.21 -18.08
N TYR A 157 -17.49 15.90 -18.17
CA TYR A 157 -17.62 15.18 -19.44
C TYR A 157 -18.90 15.56 -20.19
N ASP A 158 -20.04 15.62 -19.51
CA ASP A 158 -21.32 16.06 -20.09
C ASP A 158 -21.24 17.50 -20.63
N THR A 159 -20.55 18.38 -19.89
CA THR A 159 -20.28 19.76 -20.30
C THR A 159 -19.44 19.78 -21.58
N TYR A 160 -18.35 19.02 -21.61
CA TYR A 160 -17.49 18.90 -22.78
C TYR A 160 -18.23 18.38 -24.01
N LEU A 161 -19.08 17.35 -23.87
CA LEU A 161 -19.87 16.83 -24.98
C LEU A 161 -20.85 17.87 -25.54
N THR A 162 -21.36 18.76 -24.70
CA THR A 162 -22.36 19.76 -25.10
C THR A 162 -21.75 21.03 -25.69
N SER A 163 -20.65 21.52 -25.12
CA SER A 163 -20.07 22.83 -25.47
C SER A 163 -18.64 22.79 -26.02
N GLY A 164 -17.95 21.65 -25.90
CA GLY A 164 -16.52 21.52 -26.16
C GLY A 164 -15.62 22.10 -25.06
N ASP A 165 -16.20 22.59 -23.95
CA ASP A 165 -15.44 23.14 -22.82
C ASP A 165 -14.88 22.03 -21.92
N ASP A 166 -13.56 21.97 -21.78
CA ASP A 166 -12.84 20.98 -20.98
C ASP A 166 -12.36 21.54 -19.62
N SER A 167 -12.81 22.75 -19.25
CA SER A 167 -12.38 23.45 -18.02
C SER A 167 -12.57 22.61 -16.75
N LEU A 168 -13.76 22.02 -16.56
CA LEU A 168 -14.08 21.17 -15.41
C LEU A 168 -13.26 19.88 -15.38
N LEU A 169 -12.95 19.29 -16.53
CA LEU A 169 -12.11 18.10 -16.61
C LEU A 169 -10.66 18.41 -16.23
N LYS A 170 -10.14 19.58 -16.65
CA LYS A 170 -8.82 20.06 -16.22
C LYS A 170 -8.79 20.34 -14.73
N GLU A 171 -9.85 20.93 -14.18
CA GLU A 171 -9.99 21.14 -12.74
C GLU A 171 -10.00 19.81 -11.97
N ALA A 172 -10.78 18.82 -12.43
CA ALA A 172 -10.83 17.48 -11.84
C ALA A 172 -9.44 16.83 -11.86
N SER A 173 -8.71 16.94 -12.97
CA SER A 173 -7.35 16.42 -13.09
C SER A 173 -6.35 17.11 -12.15
N ASN A 174 -6.48 18.43 -11.96
CA ASN A 174 -5.62 19.20 -11.07
C ASN A 174 -5.93 18.91 -9.59
N ALA A 175 -7.21 18.87 -9.24
CA ALA A 175 -7.69 18.54 -7.90
C ALA A 175 -7.34 17.10 -7.50
N ALA A 176 -7.31 16.18 -8.48
CA ALA A 176 -6.95 14.78 -8.26
C ALA A 176 -5.54 14.61 -7.68
N GLY A 177 -4.61 15.56 -7.93
CA GLY A 177 -3.35 15.75 -7.20
C GLY A 177 -2.51 14.48 -6.95
N GLY A 178 -2.69 13.43 -7.76
CA GLY A 178 -2.18 12.07 -7.51
C GLY A 178 -2.96 11.25 -6.47
N SER A 179 -3.58 11.86 -5.46
CA SER A 179 -4.28 11.16 -4.37
C SER A 179 -5.48 10.33 -4.83
N TYR A 180 -6.35 10.89 -5.69
CA TYR A 180 -7.52 10.16 -6.21
C TYR A 180 -7.14 9.10 -7.27
N ASN A 181 -6.00 9.29 -7.93
CA ASN A 181 -5.50 8.41 -8.98
C ASN A 181 -4.47 7.37 -8.49
N ARG A 182 -4.26 7.26 -7.17
CA ARG A 182 -3.41 6.20 -6.60
C ARG A 182 -4.00 4.83 -6.92
N LYS A 183 -3.19 3.78 -6.79
CA LYS A 183 -3.61 2.42 -7.17
C LYS A 183 -4.92 2.00 -6.45
N ASN A 184 -4.94 2.21 -5.13
CA ASN A 184 -6.05 1.90 -4.23
C ASN A 184 -6.45 3.18 -3.47
N PRO A 185 -7.31 4.06 -4.05
CA PRO A 185 -7.64 5.36 -3.48
C PRO A 185 -8.47 5.32 -2.20
N MET A 186 -9.31 4.31 -2.02
CA MET A 186 -10.20 4.19 -0.87
C MET A 186 -9.49 3.66 0.38
N ARG A 187 -10.28 3.43 1.44
CA ARG A 187 -9.76 3.22 2.80
C ARG A 187 -9.89 1.79 3.35
N ASP A 188 -10.77 0.92 2.85
CA ASP A 188 -10.96 -0.42 3.44
C ASP A 188 -10.89 -1.52 2.39
N TYR A 189 -9.94 -2.44 2.56
CA TYR A 189 -9.75 -3.56 1.63
C TYR A 189 -9.56 -4.90 2.34
N LEU A 190 -10.08 -5.95 1.71
CA LEU A 190 -9.67 -7.33 1.96
C LEU A 190 -8.71 -7.78 0.87
N TYR A 191 -7.60 -8.38 1.29
CA TYR A 191 -6.63 -9.02 0.43
C TYR A 191 -6.67 -10.52 0.64
N LEU A 192 -6.73 -11.26 -0.47
CA LEU A 192 -6.60 -12.72 -0.48
C LEU A 192 -5.54 -13.11 -1.50
N ARG A 193 -4.60 -13.96 -1.11
CA ARG A 193 -3.71 -14.63 -2.05
C ARG A 193 -3.64 -16.11 -1.78
N VAL A 194 -3.78 -16.90 -2.84
CA VAL A 194 -3.54 -18.34 -2.83
C VAL A 194 -2.42 -18.64 -3.81
N SER A 195 -1.38 -19.34 -3.39
CA SER A 195 -0.29 -19.77 -4.26
C SER A 195 0.04 -21.23 -4.01
N GLN A 196 0.17 -22.00 -5.10
CA GLN A 196 0.49 -23.42 -5.03
C GLN A 196 1.89 -23.63 -5.57
N LYS A 197 2.78 -24.22 -4.78
CA LYS A 197 4.10 -24.61 -5.26
C LYS A 197 4.00 -25.91 -6.06
N GLU A 198 4.60 -25.92 -7.24
CA GLU A 198 4.86 -27.12 -8.07
C GLU A 198 3.63 -28.05 -8.25
N PRO A 199 2.45 -27.51 -8.65
CA PRO A 199 1.28 -28.36 -8.85
C PRO A 199 1.46 -29.30 -10.04
N PHE A 200 0.76 -30.43 -9.99
CA PHE A 200 0.76 -31.43 -11.07
C PHE A 200 2.16 -31.95 -11.43
N ASP A 201 3.06 -32.00 -10.44
CA ASP A 201 4.46 -32.41 -10.59
C ASP A 201 5.28 -31.52 -11.56
N ILE A 202 4.85 -30.27 -11.78
CA ILE A 202 5.58 -29.31 -12.60
C ILE A 202 6.60 -28.57 -11.73
N LEU A 203 7.86 -28.99 -11.82
CA LEU A 203 8.97 -28.41 -11.04
C LEU A 203 9.20 -26.93 -11.37
N TYR A 204 9.49 -26.12 -10.35
CA TYR A 204 9.73 -24.66 -10.46
C TYR A 204 8.57 -23.83 -11.02
N PHE A 205 7.35 -24.36 -10.98
CA PHE A 205 6.14 -23.67 -11.41
C PHE A 205 5.26 -23.31 -10.21
N THR A 206 4.84 -22.05 -10.13
CA THR A 206 3.99 -21.56 -9.03
C THR A 206 2.85 -20.72 -9.62
N PRO A 207 1.65 -21.31 -9.84
CA PRO A 207 0.46 -20.52 -10.06
C PRO A 207 -0.01 -19.88 -8.76
N SER A 208 -0.56 -18.68 -8.89
CA SER A 208 -1.23 -17.99 -7.79
C SER A 208 -2.43 -17.19 -8.27
N LEU A 209 -3.33 -16.90 -7.33
CA LEU A 209 -4.49 -16.05 -7.51
C LEU A 209 -4.48 -15.00 -6.42
N THR A 210 -4.58 -13.73 -6.80
CA THR A 210 -4.68 -12.60 -5.86
C THR A 210 -6.02 -11.90 -6.04
N GLY A 211 -6.74 -11.67 -4.95
CA GLY A 211 -7.95 -10.86 -4.90
C GLY A 211 -7.74 -9.63 -4.01
N ILE A 212 -8.22 -8.47 -4.44
CA ILE A 212 -8.29 -7.25 -3.62
C ILE A 212 -9.72 -6.74 -3.71
N PHE A 213 -10.43 -6.75 -2.59
CA PHE A 213 -11.84 -6.38 -2.50
C PHE A 213 -11.96 -5.07 -1.72
N ASN A 214 -12.54 -4.05 -2.35
CA ASN A 214 -12.91 -2.84 -1.64
C ASN A 214 -14.23 -3.10 -0.90
N ILE A 215 -14.19 -3.01 0.43
CA ILE A 215 -15.34 -3.39 1.26
C ILE A 215 -16.41 -2.29 1.24
N ASN A 216 -16.01 -1.04 0.97
CA ASN A 216 -16.92 0.09 0.99
C ASN A 216 -17.86 0.06 -0.22
N ASP A 217 -17.34 -0.09 -1.43
CA ASP A 217 -18.13 0.00 -2.67
C ASP A 217 -18.41 -1.37 -3.34
N GLY A 218 -17.91 -2.46 -2.76
CA GLY A 218 -18.11 -3.83 -3.24
C GLY A 218 -17.34 -4.19 -4.52
N SER A 219 -16.60 -3.25 -5.10
CA SER A 219 -15.78 -3.48 -6.29
C SER A 219 -14.48 -4.21 -5.94
N PHE A 220 -13.92 -4.95 -6.90
CA PHE A 220 -12.75 -5.78 -6.63
C PHE A 220 -11.85 -5.99 -7.84
N SER A 221 -10.62 -6.41 -7.58
CA SER A 221 -9.73 -6.94 -8.61
C SER A 221 -9.37 -8.39 -8.32
N ILE A 222 -9.24 -9.18 -9.39
CA ILE A 222 -8.78 -10.56 -9.34
C ILE A 222 -7.64 -10.77 -10.35
N GLY A 223 -6.55 -11.36 -9.89
CA GLY A 223 -5.33 -11.47 -10.66
C GLY A 223 -4.72 -12.86 -10.60
N PRO A 224 -4.96 -13.73 -11.60
CA PRO A 224 -4.20 -14.95 -11.75
C PRO A 224 -2.77 -14.63 -12.21
N GLU A 225 -1.81 -15.38 -11.69
CA GLU A 225 -0.39 -15.24 -11.99
C GLU A 225 0.26 -16.61 -12.13
N LEU A 226 1.09 -16.77 -13.15
CA LEU A 226 1.92 -17.94 -13.40
C LEU A 226 3.39 -17.53 -13.29
N LEU A 227 4.14 -18.19 -12.40
CA LEU A 227 5.58 -17.98 -12.23
C LEU A 227 6.33 -19.27 -12.58
N TYR A 228 7.38 -19.16 -13.38
CA TYR A 228 8.28 -20.26 -13.71
C TYR A 228 9.75 -19.85 -13.57
N THR A 229 10.52 -20.65 -12.84
CA THR A 229 11.94 -20.40 -12.55
C THR A 229 12.83 -21.61 -12.87
N GLY A 230 12.35 -22.54 -13.70
CA GLY A 230 13.07 -23.80 -13.95
C GLY A 230 14.25 -23.71 -14.91
N VAL A 231 14.51 -22.55 -15.50
CA VAL A 231 15.68 -22.30 -16.34
C VAL A 231 16.69 -21.50 -15.53
N LYS A 232 17.95 -21.97 -15.53
CA LYS A 232 19.04 -21.29 -14.83
C LYS A 232 19.10 -19.82 -15.24
N ASN A 233 19.20 -18.95 -14.23
CA ASN A 233 19.30 -17.50 -14.39
C ASN A 233 18.08 -16.82 -15.05
N LEU A 234 16.94 -17.52 -15.22
CA LEU A 234 15.77 -16.99 -15.92
C LEU A 234 14.50 -17.14 -15.07
N GLU A 235 13.75 -16.05 -14.95
CA GLU A 235 12.43 -16.00 -14.32
C GLU A 235 11.40 -15.52 -15.36
N LEU A 236 10.35 -16.31 -15.53
CA LEU A 236 9.21 -15.99 -16.39
C LEU A 236 7.97 -15.80 -15.53
N ARG A 237 7.31 -14.66 -15.67
CA ARG A 237 6.08 -14.35 -14.94
C ARG A 237 5.02 -13.82 -15.88
N LEU A 238 3.89 -14.52 -15.97
CA LEU A 238 2.69 -14.04 -16.65
C LEU A 238 1.66 -13.67 -15.59
N ARG A 239 1.17 -12.44 -15.61
CA ARG A 239 0.12 -11.97 -14.70
C ARG A 239 -1.00 -11.34 -15.50
N THR A 240 -2.23 -11.71 -15.16
CA THR A 240 -3.43 -11.00 -15.60
C THR A 240 -4.08 -10.35 -14.39
N THR A 241 -4.78 -9.24 -14.58
CA THR A 241 -5.58 -8.61 -13.53
C THR A 241 -6.87 -8.13 -14.18
N PHE A 242 -8.00 -8.59 -13.65
CA PHE A 242 -9.34 -8.16 -14.01
C PHE A 242 -9.85 -7.21 -12.93
N LEU A 243 -10.48 -6.12 -13.33
CA LEU A 243 -11.10 -5.12 -12.47
C LEU A 243 -12.61 -5.24 -12.67
N ILE A 244 -13.34 -5.40 -11.58
CA ILE A 244 -14.79 -5.65 -11.59
C ILE A 244 -15.44 -4.67 -10.64
N GLY A 245 -16.38 -3.88 -11.15
CA GLY A 245 -17.15 -2.92 -10.39
C GLY A 245 -18.22 -2.28 -11.25
N ASP A 246 -19.24 -1.73 -10.61
CA ASP A 246 -20.26 -0.92 -11.28
C ASP A 246 -19.75 0.51 -11.49
N SER A 247 -20.51 1.34 -12.21
CA SER A 247 -20.25 2.78 -12.27
C SER A 247 -20.24 3.39 -10.86
N TYR A 248 -19.43 4.41 -10.65
CA TYR A 248 -19.16 5.07 -9.37
C TYR A 248 -18.44 4.20 -8.33
N THR A 249 -17.85 3.07 -8.74
CA THR A 249 -17.01 2.25 -7.86
C THR A 249 -15.54 2.34 -8.26
N GLU A 250 -14.62 2.18 -7.31
CA GLU A 250 -13.18 2.33 -7.52
C GLU A 250 -12.66 1.51 -8.70
N TYR A 251 -13.01 0.23 -8.77
CA TYR A 251 -12.53 -0.65 -9.84
C TYR A 251 -13.35 -0.54 -11.13
N GLY A 252 -14.62 -0.11 -11.07
CA GLY A 252 -15.45 0.13 -12.24
C GLY A 252 -15.10 1.43 -12.99
N GLU A 253 -14.52 2.41 -12.29
CA GLU A 253 -14.11 3.71 -12.85
C GLU A 253 -12.63 3.73 -13.31
N LYS A 254 -11.96 2.57 -13.32
CA LYS A 254 -10.60 2.47 -13.88
C LYS A 254 -10.65 2.54 -15.41
N LEU A 255 -9.58 3.05 -16.01
CA LEU A 255 -9.48 3.24 -17.47
C LEU A 255 -9.54 1.93 -18.29
N ASN A 256 -9.39 0.78 -17.65
CA ASN A 256 -9.31 -0.52 -18.31
C ASN A 256 -9.94 -1.62 -17.44
N ASP A 257 -10.70 -2.53 -18.06
CA ASP A 257 -11.33 -3.66 -17.35
C ASP A 257 -10.32 -4.75 -16.99
N PHE A 258 -9.23 -4.86 -17.75
CA PHE A 258 -8.18 -5.84 -17.48
C PHE A 258 -6.81 -5.38 -17.97
N TRP A 259 -5.78 -5.99 -17.41
CA TRP A 259 -4.39 -5.82 -17.82
C TRP A 259 -3.67 -7.17 -17.83
N ILE A 260 -2.82 -7.39 -18.82
CA ILE A 260 -1.96 -8.57 -18.94
C ILE A 260 -0.52 -8.10 -19.01
N GLY A 261 0.36 -8.73 -18.23
CA GLY A 261 1.79 -8.46 -18.23
C GLY A 261 2.61 -9.74 -18.27
N LEU A 262 3.51 -9.82 -19.25
CA LEU A 262 4.60 -10.78 -19.27
C LEU A 262 5.88 -10.09 -18.79
N ARG A 263 6.52 -10.66 -17.77
CA ARG A 263 7.83 -10.25 -17.29
C ARG A 263 8.82 -11.38 -17.51
N VAL A 264 9.95 -11.04 -18.12
CA VAL A 264 11.13 -11.88 -18.26
C VAL A 264 12.26 -11.22 -17.52
N ARG A 265 12.88 -11.92 -16.56
CA ARG A 265 14.03 -11.41 -15.81
C ARG A 265 15.19 -12.39 -15.92
N TYR A 266 16.35 -11.87 -16.32
CA TYR A 266 17.59 -12.61 -16.44
C TYR A 266 18.62 -12.09 -15.43
N TYR A 267 19.29 -13.02 -14.74
CA TYR A 267 20.31 -12.72 -13.74
C TYR A 267 21.70 -13.08 -14.30
N PHE A 268 22.65 -12.15 -14.26
CA PHE A 268 24.02 -12.32 -14.74
C PHE A 268 25.03 -12.26 -13.60
#